data_AF-A0A4S4N3U4-F1
#
_entry.id   AF-A0A4S4N3U4-F1
#
_cell.length_a   1.000
_cell.length_b   1.000
_cell.length_c   1.000
_cell.angle_alpha   90.00
_cell.angle_beta   90.00
_cell.angle_gamma   90.00
#
_symmetry.space_group_name_H-M   'P 1'
#
loop_
_entity.id
_entity.type
_entity.pdbx_description
1 polymer ?
#
loop_
_entity_poly.entity_id
_entity_poly.type
_entity_poly.pdbx_seq_one_letter_code
_entity_poly.pdbx_strand_id
1 'polypeptide(L)'
;MSTFPTHRKDEFPPPPPPPSPISTRPAYPTSPLTHIFILTSVLVPIALVPYLAVRRHLLRLHTQMARMNETNVMLQRDLKAALTEASVRREEQERVKVLVEGMRRDVEGMRRGVERKGVEGEGVRRVVKDLWEEKQRTRLQLREVGKSLADVAAFMHEVEIQQGLANRPNDGRGIERIRQLAYKLFDSLQKGGLKTEAESVKVDNIEETKVKGKRTSESSSSNASECKP
;
A
#
# COMPACT_ATOMS: atom_id res chain seq x y z
N MET A 1 -1.34 -66.46 -82.85
CA MET A 1 -2.80 -66.70 -82.99
C MET A 1 -3.33 -65.57 -83.86
N SER A 2 -3.28 -65.63 -85.20
CA SER A 2 -3.83 -66.60 -86.15
C SER A 2 -5.32 -66.85 -85.92
N THR A 3 -6.17 -66.26 -86.77
CA THR A 3 -7.06 -67.01 -87.69
C THR A 3 -7.78 -66.04 -88.64
N PHE A 4 -7.51 -66.20 -89.93
CA PHE A 4 -8.39 -65.87 -91.05
C PHE A 4 -9.47 -66.99 -91.20
N PRO A 5 -10.22 -67.11 -92.32
CA PRO A 5 -11.55 -66.57 -92.56
C PRO A 5 -12.56 -67.70 -92.89
N THR A 6 -13.85 -67.40 -93.06
CA THR A 6 -14.89 -68.20 -93.77
C THR A 6 -16.23 -67.49 -93.53
N HIS A 7 -17.25 -67.45 -94.39
CA HIS A 7 -17.52 -68.04 -95.68
C HIS A 7 -18.67 -67.22 -96.30
N ARG A 8 -18.62 -67.09 -97.63
CA ARG A 8 -19.63 -66.59 -98.56
C ARG A 8 -21.01 -67.22 -98.31
N LYS A 9 -22.09 -66.43 -98.35
CA LYS A 9 -23.35 -66.86 -98.95
C LYS A 9 -23.93 -65.71 -99.76
N ASP A 10 -24.09 -66.00 -101.04
CA ASP A 10 -24.80 -65.21 -102.02
C ASP A 10 -26.26 -65.07 -101.58
N GLU A 11 -26.71 -63.84 -101.34
CA GLU A 11 -28.13 -63.49 -101.32
C GLU A 11 -28.30 -62.23 -102.17
N PHE A 12 -29.09 -62.39 -103.23
CA PHE A 12 -29.45 -61.35 -104.18
C PHE A 12 -30.05 -60.13 -103.46
N PRO A 13 -29.65 -58.89 -103.79
CA PRO A 13 -30.31 -57.72 -103.26
C PRO A 13 -31.72 -57.57 -103.85
N PRO A 14 -32.77 -57.37 -103.03
CA PRO A 14 -34.11 -57.06 -103.50
C PRO A 14 -34.15 -55.68 -104.20
N PRO A 15 -35.10 -55.47 -105.14
CA PRO A 15 -35.20 -54.25 -105.93
C PRO A 15 -35.40 -53.01 -105.05
N PRO A 16 -34.87 -51.84 -105.47
CA PRO A 16 -34.91 -50.62 -104.67
C PRO A 16 -36.36 -50.18 -104.41
N PRO A 17 -36.70 -49.82 -103.15
CA PRO A 17 -38.00 -49.24 -102.85
C PRO A 17 -38.14 -47.89 -103.57
N PRO A 18 -39.37 -47.52 -103.98
CA PRO A 18 -39.64 -46.28 -104.71
C PRO A 18 -39.14 -45.07 -103.91
N PRO A 19 -38.69 -44.00 -104.59
CA PRO A 19 -38.22 -42.79 -103.93
C PRO A 19 -39.37 -42.23 -103.08
N SER A 20 -39.20 -42.30 -101.76
CA SER A 20 -40.03 -41.57 -100.81
C SER A 20 -40.09 -40.12 -101.28
N PRO A 21 -41.29 -39.52 -101.37
CA PRO A 21 -41.41 -38.13 -101.78
C PRO A 21 -40.51 -37.32 -100.86
N ILE A 22 -39.61 -36.56 -101.49
CA ILE A 22 -38.79 -35.54 -100.86
C ILE A 22 -39.77 -34.74 -100.02
N SER A 23 -39.73 -34.98 -98.70
CA SER A 23 -40.43 -34.15 -97.74
C SER A 23 -39.70 -32.83 -97.85
N THR A 24 -40.19 -32.00 -98.76
CA THR A 24 -40.05 -30.55 -98.73
C THR A 24 -40.61 -30.14 -97.39
N ARG A 25 -39.76 -30.26 -96.37
CA ARG A 25 -39.92 -29.54 -95.11
C ARG A 25 -40.26 -28.13 -95.56
N PRO A 26 -41.44 -27.60 -95.21
CA PRO A 26 -41.73 -26.22 -95.50
C PRO A 26 -40.55 -25.44 -94.93
N ALA A 27 -39.84 -24.72 -95.80
CA ALA A 27 -38.94 -23.68 -95.38
C ALA A 27 -39.85 -22.67 -94.68
N TYR A 28 -40.07 -22.89 -93.39
CA TYR A 28 -40.82 -21.97 -92.56
C TYR A 28 -40.12 -20.63 -92.76
N PRO A 29 -40.83 -19.57 -93.18
CA PRO A 29 -40.25 -18.25 -93.20
C PRO A 29 -39.89 -17.94 -91.75
N THR A 30 -38.63 -18.16 -91.39
CA THR A 30 -38.13 -17.88 -90.05
C THR A 30 -38.17 -16.37 -89.93
N SER A 31 -39.22 -15.89 -89.27
CA SER A 31 -39.35 -14.49 -88.93
C SER A 31 -38.05 -14.02 -88.28
N PRO A 32 -37.42 -12.92 -88.72
CA PRO A 32 -36.16 -12.43 -88.15
C PRO A 32 -36.26 -12.21 -86.63
N LEU A 33 -37.48 -12.01 -86.11
CA LEU A 33 -37.75 -11.93 -84.68
C LEU A 33 -37.38 -13.23 -83.94
N THR A 34 -37.61 -14.42 -84.51
CA THR A 34 -37.28 -15.69 -83.83
C THR A 34 -35.78 -15.83 -83.62
N HIS A 35 -34.97 -15.37 -84.57
CA HIS A 35 -33.52 -15.38 -84.44
C HIS A 35 -33.02 -14.38 -83.38
N ILE A 36 -33.65 -13.20 -83.28
CA ILE A 36 -33.36 -12.23 -82.22
C ILE A 36 -33.72 -12.81 -80.85
N PHE A 37 -34.87 -13.48 -80.71
CA PHE A 37 -35.25 -14.13 -79.46
C PHE A 37 -34.29 -15.25 -79.05
N ILE A 38 -33.86 -16.08 -79.99
CA ILE A 38 -32.89 -17.15 -79.71
C ILE A 38 -31.53 -16.56 -79.31
N LEU A 39 -31.03 -15.56 -80.06
CA LEU A 39 -29.76 -14.90 -79.76
C LEU A 39 -29.79 -14.19 -78.40
N THR A 40 -30.86 -13.43 -78.11
CA THR A 40 -31.01 -12.74 -76.82
C THR A 40 -31.16 -13.75 -75.68
N SER A 41 -31.88 -14.86 -75.86
CA SER A 41 -32.00 -15.90 -74.86
C SER A 41 -30.67 -16.55 -74.49
N VAL A 42 -29.68 -16.59 -75.39
CA VAL A 42 -28.33 -17.13 -75.12
C VAL A 42 -27.39 -16.05 -74.61
N LEU A 43 -27.46 -14.84 -75.16
CA LEU A 43 -26.57 -13.74 -74.79
C LEU A 43 -26.88 -13.21 -73.39
N VAL A 44 -28.17 -13.14 -73.02
CA VAL A 44 -28.62 -12.66 -71.72
C VAL A 44 -28.00 -13.45 -70.56
N PRO A 45 -28.10 -14.78 -70.45
CA PRO A 45 -27.49 -15.51 -69.34
C PRO A 45 -25.96 -15.39 -69.33
N ILE A 46 -25.31 -15.36 -70.50
CA ILE A 46 -23.85 -15.17 -70.60
C ILE A 46 -23.42 -13.82 -70.03
N ALA A 47 -24.16 -12.75 -70.29
CA ALA A 47 -23.88 -11.42 -69.73
C ALA A 47 -24.36 -11.26 -68.27
N LEU A 48 -25.46 -11.92 -67.90
CA LEU A 48 -26.12 -11.75 -66.61
C LEU A 48 -25.40 -12.48 -65.47
N VAL A 49 -24.90 -13.69 -65.72
CA VAL A 49 -24.18 -14.49 -64.70
C VAL A 49 -22.98 -13.75 -64.10
N PRO A 50 -22.02 -13.22 -64.89
CA PRO A 50 -20.87 -12.50 -64.32
C PRO A 50 -21.31 -11.21 -63.61
N TYR A 51 -22.32 -10.51 -64.11
CA TYR A 51 -22.89 -9.34 -63.44
C TYR A 51 -23.47 -9.69 -62.07
N LEU A 52 -24.25 -10.78 -61.98
CA LEU A 52 -24.82 -11.24 -60.71
C LEU A 52 -23.74 -11.70 -59.73
N ALA A 53 -22.69 -12.38 -60.22
CA ALA A 53 -21.56 -12.80 -59.39
C ALA A 53 -20.83 -11.59 -58.77
N VAL A 54 -20.52 -10.57 -59.56
CA VAL A 54 -19.90 -9.32 -59.09
C VAL A 54 -20.82 -8.60 -58.12
N ARG A 55 -22.13 -8.50 -58.41
CA ARG A 55 -23.11 -7.87 -57.52
C ARG A 55 -23.18 -8.56 -56.17
N ARG A 56 -23.19 -9.90 -56.14
CA ARG A 56 -23.17 -10.68 -54.89
C ARG A 56 -21.87 -10.46 -54.11
N HIS A 57 -20.73 -10.36 -54.81
CA HIS A 57 -19.44 -10.11 -54.18
C HIS A 57 -19.35 -8.70 -53.57
N LEU A 58 -19.78 -7.67 -54.30
CA LEU A 58 -19.84 -6.29 -53.80
C LEU A 58 -20.73 -6.18 -52.57
N LEU A 59 -21.91 -6.80 -52.58
CA LEU A 59 -22.79 -6.82 -51.41
C LEU A 59 -22.12 -7.49 -50.20
N ARG A 60 -21.44 -8.62 -50.40
CA ARG A 60 -20.69 -9.28 -49.32
C ARG A 60 -19.58 -8.38 -48.77
N LEU A 61 -18.84 -7.71 -49.64
CA LEU A 61 -17.76 -6.80 -49.27
C LEU A 61 -18.29 -5.57 -48.50
N HIS A 62 -19.42 -4.99 -48.93
CA HIS A 62 -20.09 -3.92 -48.19
C HIS A 62 -20.55 -4.37 -46.80
N THR A 63 -21.16 -5.56 -46.69
CA THR A 63 -21.55 -6.10 -45.37
C THR A 63 -20.34 -6.35 -44.47
N GLN A 64 -19.21 -6.76 -45.04
CA GLN A 64 -17.98 -6.97 -44.29
C GLN A 64 -17.34 -5.65 -43.86
N MET A 65 -17.31 -4.64 -44.73
CA MET A 65 -16.87 -3.29 -44.38
C MET A 65 -17.73 -2.67 -43.29
N ALA A 66 -19.06 -2.85 -43.36
CA ALA A 66 -19.98 -2.37 -42.32
C ALA A 66 -19.65 -3.01 -40.95
N ARG A 67 -19.45 -4.33 -40.91
CA ARG A 67 -19.03 -5.05 -39.69
C ARG A 67 -17.67 -4.59 -39.18
N MET A 68 -16.69 -4.42 -40.07
CA MET A 68 -15.37 -3.93 -39.67
C MET A 68 -15.45 -2.52 -39.11
N ASN A 69 -16.25 -1.63 -39.71
CA ASN A 69 -16.43 -0.28 -39.23
C ASN A 69 -17.08 -0.26 -37.84
N GLU A 70 -18.08 -1.12 -37.60
CA GLU A 70 -18.70 -1.28 -36.28
C GLU A 70 -17.68 -1.71 -35.22
N THR A 71 -16.85 -2.72 -35.52
CA THR A 71 -15.79 -3.14 -34.59
C THR A 71 -14.74 -2.06 -34.34
N ASN A 72 -14.41 -1.27 -35.36
CA ASN A 72 -13.44 -0.17 -35.21
C ASN A 72 -13.99 0.94 -34.31
N VAL A 73 -15.27 1.30 -34.48
CA VAL A 73 -15.94 2.26 -33.59
C VAL A 73 -15.98 1.75 -32.15
N MET A 74 -16.23 0.46 -31.94
CA MET A 74 -16.17 -0.16 -30.61
C MET A 74 -14.77 -0.07 -30.01
N LEU A 75 -13.73 -0.49 -30.74
CA LEU A 75 -12.34 -0.41 -30.27
C LEU A 75 -11.91 1.02 -29.96
N GLN A 76 -12.34 2.01 -30.76
CA GLN A 76 -12.06 3.41 -30.48
C GLN A 76 -12.73 3.90 -29.19
N ARG A 77 -13.94 3.42 -28.88
CA ARG A 77 -14.60 3.71 -27.61
C ARG A 77 -13.89 3.06 -26.44
N ASP A 78 -13.48 1.81 -26.58
CA ASP A 78 -12.77 1.07 -25.53
C ASP A 78 -11.39 1.69 -25.25
N LEU A 79 -10.65 2.09 -26.29
CA LEU A 79 -9.40 2.81 -26.13
C LEU A 79 -9.59 4.16 -25.43
N LYS A 80 -10.65 4.92 -25.78
CA LYS A 80 -10.97 6.17 -25.10
C LYS A 80 -11.30 5.93 -23.62
N ALA A 81 -12.13 4.93 -23.33
CA ALA A 81 -12.48 4.55 -21.97
C ALA A 81 -11.24 4.15 -21.16
N ALA A 82 -10.38 3.29 -21.70
CA ALA A 82 -9.14 2.86 -21.07
C ALA A 82 -8.16 4.03 -20.85
N LEU A 83 -8.05 4.96 -21.79
CA LEU A 83 -7.23 6.16 -21.63
C LEU A 83 -7.75 7.06 -20.51
N THR A 84 -9.08 7.25 -20.40
CA THR A 84 -9.67 8.02 -19.31
C THR A 84 -9.51 7.34 -17.95
N GLU A 85 -9.65 6.02 -17.89
CA GLU A 85 -9.41 5.25 -16.67
C GLU A 85 -7.95 5.33 -16.24
N ALA A 86 -7.01 5.20 -17.19
CA ALA A 86 -5.59 5.33 -16.94
C ALA A 86 -5.20 6.73 -16.44
N SER A 87 -5.83 7.79 -16.97
CA SER A 87 -5.58 9.15 -16.47
C SER A 87 -6.08 9.35 -15.04
N VAL A 88 -7.25 8.79 -14.69
CA VAL A 88 -7.77 8.85 -13.32
C VAL A 88 -6.85 8.12 -12.35
N ARG A 89 -6.39 6.91 -12.70
CA ARG A 89 -5.44 6.16 -11.86
C ARG A 89 -4.13 6.89 -11.63
N ARG A 90 -3.62 7.61 -12.64
CA ARG A 90 -2.40 8.41 -12.49
C ARG A 90 -2.60 9.57 -11.52
N GLU A 91 -3.74 10.26 -11.58
CA GLU A 91 -4.08 11.33 -10.65
C GLU A 91 -4.18 10.81 -9.21
N GLU A 92 -4.82 9.65 -9.01
CA GLU A 92 -4.88 9.00 -7.70
C GLU A 92 -3.49 8.62 -7.17
N GLN A 93 -2.63 8.06 -8.02
CA GLN A 93 -1.24 7.74 -7.66
C GLN A 93 -0.46 8.99 -7.24
N GLU A 94 -0.66 10.12 -7.93
CA GLU A 94 -0.03 11.38 -7.58
C GLU A 94 -0.52 11.89 -6.22
N ARG A 95 -1.83 11.82 -5.94
CA ARG A 95 -2.40 12.18 -4.62
C ARG A 95 -1.83 11.30 -3.50
N VAL A 96 -1.75 9.99 -3.72
CA VAL A 96 -1.15 9.06 -2.74
C VAL A 96 0.32 9.38 -2.53
N LYS A 97 1.08 9.69 -3.59
CA LYS A 97 2.48 10.07 -3.48
C LYS A 97 2.65 11.33 -2.63
N VAL A 98 1.85 12.36 -2.86
CA VAL A 98 1.87 13.60 -2.05
C VAL A 98 1.56 13.31 -0.58
N LEU A 99 0.57 12.46 -0.30
CA LEU A 99 0.22 12.07 1.07
C LEU A 99 1.37 11.31 1.75
N VAL A 100 2.00 10.37 1.05
CA VAL A 100 3.15 9.60 1.57
C VAL A 100 4.35 10.51 1.82
N GLU A 101 4.62 11.47 0.94
CA GLU A 101 5.68 12.47 1.15
C GLU A 101 5.38 13.36 2.36
N GLY A 102 4.12 13.76 2.57
CA GLY A 102 3.67 14.47 3.76
C GLY A 102 3.93 13.67 5.04
N MET A 103 3.44 12.43 5.08
CA MET A 103 3.64 11.53 6.23
C MET A 103 5.13 11.28 6.51
N ARG A 104 5.96 11.15 5.47
CA ARG A 104 7.42 11.00 5.63
C ARG A 104 8.04 12.23 6.29
N ARG A 105 7.64 13.44 5.89
CA ARG A 105 8.11 14.68 6.51
C ARG A 105 7.67 14.79 7.96
N ASP A 106 6.43 14.39 8.27
CA ASP A 106 5.91 14.40 9.64
C ASP A 106 6.68 13.43 10.55
N VAL A 107 6.92 12.20 10.09
CA VAL A 107 7.72 11.21 10.82
C VAL A 107 9.15 11.71 11.03
N GLU A 108 9.76 12.34 10.02
CA GLU A 108 11.10 12.91 10.15
C GLU A 108 11.12 14.09 11.14
N GLY A 109 10.08 14.93 11.14
CA GLY A 109 9.89 16.00 12.12
C GLY A 109 9.76 15.47 13.55
N MET A 110 8.94 14.42 13.75
CA MET A 110 8.80 13.74 15.04
C MET A 110 10.13 13.15 15.51
N ARG A 111 10.87 12.48 14.62
CA ARG A 111 12.19 11.92 14.94
C ARG A 111 13.16 13.00 15.41
N ARG A 112 13.25 14.12 14.70
CA ARG A 112 14.09 15.27 15.11
C ARG A 112 13.63 15.85 16.45
N GLY A 113 12.32 15.88 16.71
CA GLY A 113 11.76 16.31 18.00
C GLY A 113 12.16 15.38 19.16
N VAL A 114 12.16 14.06 18.93
CA VAL A 114 12.62 13.07 19.91
C VAL A 114 14.11 13.21 20.18
N GLU A 115 14.93 13.40 19.14
CA GLU A 115 16.38 13.61 19.30
C GLU A 115 16.68 14.89 20.09
N ARG A 116 16.00 16.01 19.81
CA ARG A 116 16.14 17.25 20.60
C ARG A 116 15.76 17.07 22.06
N LYS A 117 14.61 16.44 22.33
CA LYS A 117 14.16 16.15 23.69
C LYS A 117 15.10 15.17 24.41
N GLY A 118 15.72 14.25 23.68
CA GLY A 118 16.74 13.34 24.23
C GLY A 118 17.97 14.09 24.74
N VAL A 119 18.46 15.07 23.98
CA VAL A 119 19.60 15.93 24.39
C VAL A 119 19.23 16.79 25.59
N GLU A 120 18.04 17.39 25.60
CA GLU A 120 17.54 18.15 26.75
C GLU A 120 17.39 17.27 28.00
N GLY A 121 16.85 16.05 27.83
CA GLY A 121 16.72 15.07 28.91
C GLY A 121 18.06 14.62 29.47
N GLU A 122 19.08 14.44 28.62
CA GLU A 122 20.43 14.12 29.08
C GLU A 122 21.06 15.26 29.88
N GLY A 123 20.83 16.52 29.45
CA GLY A 123 21.26 17.71 30.20
C GLY A 123 20.62 17.78 31.58
N VAL A 124 19.30 17.61 31.66
CA VAL A 124 18.58 17.58 32.95
C VAL A 124 19.10 16.46 33.84
N ARG A 125 19.35 15.27 33.28
CA ARG A 125 19.89 14.13 34.03
C ARG A 125 21.28 14.42 34.61
N ARG A 126 22.15 15.12 33.86
CA ARG A 126 23.47 15.54 34.37
C ARG A 126 23.33 16.54 35.51
N VAL A 127 22.51 17.58 35.36
CA VAL A 127 22.28 18.58 36.42
C VAL A 127 21.72 17.95 37.69
N VAL A 128 20.77 17.01 37.56
CA VAL A 128 20.21 16.29 38.72
C VAL A 128 21.29 15.46 39.42
N LYS A 129 22.18 14.81 38.65
CA LYS A 129 23.30 14.05 39.20
C LYS A 129 24.30 14.95 39.93
N ASP A 130 24.67 16.08 39.34
CA ASP A 130 25.62 17.04 39.93
C ASP A 130 25.06 17.63 41.24
N LEU A 131 23.78 18.02 41.25
CA LEU A 131 23.09 18.49 42.46
C LEU A 131 23.04 17.41 43.55
N TRP A 132 22.88 16.15 43.17
CA TRP A 132 22.88 15.04 44.12
C TRP A 132 24.28 14.84 44.72
N GLU A 133 25.34 14.86 43.91
CA GLU A 133 26.72 14.79 44.37
C GLU A 133 27.10 15.97 45.28
N GLU A 134 26.69 17.20 44.94
CA GLU A 134 26.90 18.39 45.75
C GLU A 134 26.16 18.31 47.10
N LYS A 135 24.91 17.83 47.08
CA LYS A 135 24.14 17.56 48.29
C LYS A 135 24.82 16.50 49.18
N GLN A 136 25.45 15.49 48.60
CA GLN A 136 26.21 14.52 49.39
C GLN A 136 27.49 15.14 49.98
N ARG A 137 28.22 15.97 49.23
CA ARG A 137 29.40 16.67 49.74
C ARG A 137 29.07 17.59 50.91
N THR A 138 28.02 18.39 50.79
CA THR A 138 27.57 19.28 51.88
C THR A 138 27.12 18.48 53.11
N ARG A 139 26.49 17.31 52.93
CA ARG A 139 26.18 16.41 54.04
C ARG A 139 27.41 15.87 54.75
N LEU A 140 28.45 15.48 54.00
CA LEU A 140 29.72 15.03 54.58
C LEU A 140 30.41 16.16 55.36
N GLN A 141 30.45 17.38 54.82
CA GLN A 141 30.99 18.55 55.51
C GLN A 141 30.24 18.85 56.81
N LEU A 142 28.90 18.82 56.80
CA LEU A 142 28.10 18.99 58.01
C LEU A 142 28.36 17.91 59.05
N ARG A 143 28.67 16.67 58.62
CA ARG A 143 29.05 15.58 59.52
C ARG A 143 30.40 15.83 60.18
N GLU A 144 31.37 16.33 59.43
CA GLU A 144 32.69 16.72 59.95
C GLU A 144 32.58 17.86 60.95
N VAL A 145 31.78 18.89 60.64
CA VAL A 145 31.47 19.99 61.56
C VAL A 145 30.79 19.47 62.82
N GLY A 146 29.79 18.59 62.69
CA GLY A 146 29.12 17.98 63.84
C GLY A 146 30.07 17.20 64.75
N LYS A 147 31.05 16.49 64.17
CA LYS A 147 32.10 15.78 64.92
C LYS A 147 33.02 16.76 65.65
N SER A 148 33.56 17.76 64.94
CA SER A 148 34.42 18.79 65.55
C SER A 148 33.71 19.52 66.70
N LEU A 149 32.41 19.81 66.54
CA LEU A 149 31.61 20.45 67.57
C LEU A 149 31.45 19.58 68.83
N ALA A 150 31.31 18.26 68.65
CA ALA A 150 31.27 17.30 69.76
C ALA A 150 32.63 17.21 70.47
N ASP A 151 33.75 17.22 69.71
CA ASP A 151 35.10 17.20 70.26
C ASP A 151 35.39 18.49 71.07
N VAL A 152 34.98 19.66 70.58
CA VAL A 152 35.08 20.93 71.32
C VAL A 152 34.25 20.90 72.60
N ALA A 153 33.01 20.38 72.56
CA ALA A 153 32.18 20.25 73.76
C ALA A 153 32.82 19.32 74.81
N ALA A 154 33.43 18.22 74.37
CA ALA A 154 34.14 17.29 75.25
C ALA A 154 35.37 17.97 75.88
N PHE A 155 36.16 18.69 75.09
CA PHE A 155 37.31 19.44 75.58
C PHE A 155 36.90 20.53 76.58
N MET A 156 35.88 21.32 76.27
CA MET A 156 35.37 22.35 77.19
C MET A 156 34.92 21.75 78.53
N HIS A 157 34.26 20.59 78.48
CA HIS A 157 33.85 19.87 79.68
C HIS A 157 35.06 19.40 80.50
N GLU A 158 36.09 18.87 79.84
CA GLU A 158 37.33 18.45 80.50
C GLU A 158 38.07 19.63 81.14
N VAL A 159 38.15 20.78 80.45
CA VAL A 159 38.78 22.01 81.00
C VAL A 159 38.02 22.52 82.22
N GLU A 160 36.68 22.52 82.18
CA GLU A 160 35.85 22.92 83.32
C GLU A 160 36.09 22.01 84.54
N ILE A 161 36.22 20.69 84.31
CA ILE A 161 36.59 19.71 85.34
C ILE A 161 37.98 20.03 85.93
N GLN A 162 38.98 20.33 85.10
CA GLN A 162 40.35 20.61 85.55
C GLN A 162 40.46 21.92 86.34
N GLN A 163 39.65 22.93 86.04
CA GLN A 163 39.66 24.23 86.73
C GLN A 163 38.92 24.23 88.07
N GLY A 164 38.28 23.11 88.46
CA GLY A 164 37.51 23.03 89.71
C GLY A 164 36.27 23.92 89.71
N LEU A 165 35.86 24.43 88.54
CA LEU A 165 34.56 25.07 88.34
C LEU A 165 33.52 23.96 88.40
N ALA A 166 33.13 23.59 89.62
CA ALA A 166 32.15 22.54 89.84
C ALA A 166 30.87 22.87 89.06
N ASN A 167 30.40 21.90 88.27
CA ASN A 167 29.16 21.95 87.49
C ASN A 167 28.04 22.53 88.35
N ARG A 168 27.73 23.82 88.18
CA ARG A 168 26.47 24.34 88.70
C ARG A 168 25.38 23.63 87.92
N PRO A 169 24.45 22.92 88.58
CA PRO A 169 23.46 22.07 87.90
C PRO A 169 22.55 22.82 86.91
N ASN A 170 22.59 24.17 86.91
CA ASN A 170 21.83 25.03 86.00
C ASN A 170 22.67 25.92 85.06
N ASP A 171 24.02 25.88 85.12
CA ASP A 171 24.88 26.80 84.35
C ASP A 171 25.50 26.17 83.08
N GLY A 172 25.13 24.92 82.77
CA GLY A 172 25.58 24.16 81.59
C GLY A 172 25.10 24.71 80.23
N ARG A 173 24.69 25.99 80.16
CA ARG A 173 24.10 26.60 78.98
C ARG A 173 25.03 26.55 77.77
N GLY A 174 26.34 26.72 77.93
CA GLY A 174 27.27 26.70 76.79
C GLY A 174 27.44 25.29 76.20
N ILE A 175 28.01 24.40 77.00
CA ILE A 175 28.53 23.08 76.57
C ILE A 175 27.40 22.14 76.17
N GLU A 176 26.31 22.10 76.93
CA GLU A 176 25.21 21.19 76.64
C GLU A 176 24.44 21.62 75.38
N ARG A 177 24.34 22.93 75.09
CA ARG A 177 23.78 23.41 73.81
C ARG A 177 24.63 22.98 72.63
N ILE A 178 25.96 23.02 72.76
CA ILE A 178 26.90 22.59 71.72
C ILE A 178 26.75 21.07 71.48
N ARG A 179 26.67 20.27 72.55
CA ARG A 179 26.46 18.82 72.46
C ARG A 179 25.11 18.46 71.83
N GLN A 180 24.02 19.15 72.22
CA GLN A 180 22.70 18.96 71.63
C GLN A 180 22.66 19.39 70.15
N LEU A 181 23.38 20.44 69.78
CA LEU A 181 23.47 20.89 68.39
C LEU A 181 24.24 19.88 67.52
N ALA A 182 25.35 19.35 68.02
CA ALA A 182 26.09 18.27 67.36
C ALA A 182 25.20 17.03 67.15
N TYR A 183 24.45 16.61 68.17
CA TYR A 183 23.51 15.50 68.07
C TYR A 183 22.40 15.75 67.05
N LYS A 184 21.80 16.95 67.05
CA LYS A 184 20.76 17.31 66.08
C LYS A 184 21.29 17.31 64.65
N LEU A 185 22.50 17.80 64.41
CA LEU A 185 23.12 17.75 63.08
C LEU A 185 23.31 16.29 62.62
N PHE A 186 23.78 15.42 63.51
CA PHE A 186 24.00 14.01 63.21
C PHE A 186 22.70 13.25 62.94
N ASP A 187 21.67 13.46 63.78
CA ASP A 187 20.34 12.85 63.60
C ASP A 187 19.66 13.34 62.30
N SER A 188 19.78 14.63 61.98
CA SER A 188 19.27 15.20 60.73
C SER A 188 19.89 14.55 59.49
N LEU A 189 21.20 14.28 59.54
CA LEU A 189 21.94 13.60 58.47
C LEU A 189 21.50 12.14 58.32
N GLN A 190 21.34 11.42 59.43
CA GLN A 190 20.98 10.01 59.44
C GLN A 190 19.52 9.80 58.98
N LYS A 191 18.61 10.65 59.47
CA LYS A 191 17.17 10.61 59.14
C LYS A 191 16.88 11.08 57.71
N GLY A 192 17.70 11.99 57.18
CA GLY A 192 17.63 12.46 55.80
C GLY A 192 18.15 11.47 54.74
N GLY A 193 18.84 10.40 55.13
CA GLY A 193 19.22 9.31 54.23
C GLY A 193 18.08 8.31 54.01
N LEU A 194 17.37 7.95 55.07
CA LEU A 194 16.40 6.84 55.07
C LEU A 194 15.05 7.17 54.43
N LYS A 195 14.63 8.45 54.42
CA LYS A 195 13.32 8.82 53.84
C LYS A 195 13.32 8.94 52.31
N THR A 196 14.45 9.25 51.69
CA THR A 196 14.50 9.53 50.24
C THR A 196 14.47 8.26 49.38
N GLU A 197 15.00 7.14 49.88
CA GLU A 197 15.05 5.85 49.15
C GLU A 197 13.68 5.14 49.11
N ALA A 198 12.84 5.34 50.13
CA ALA A 198 11.53 4.68 50.20
C ALA A 198 10.45 5.36 49.31
N GLU A 199 10.69 6.60 48.88
CA GLU A 199 9.71 7.38 48.12
C GLU A 199 10.06 7.49 46.63
N SER A 200 11.34 7.38 46.24
CA SER A 200 11.76 7.41 44.83
C SER A 200 11.37 6.15 44.05
N VAL A 201 11.29 4.98 44.70
CA VAL A 201 10.91 3.70 44.04
C VAL A 201 9.43 3.67 43.61
N LYS A 202 8.59 4.60 44.09
CA LYS A 202 7.18 4.68 43.68
C LYS A 202 6.96 5.46 42.38
N VAL A 203 7.88 6.32 41.97
CA VAL A 203 7.66 7.18 40.78
C VAL A 203 7.94 6.41 39.48
N ASP A 204 8.96 5.56 39.45
CA ASP A 204 9.32 4.80 38.25
C ASP A 204 8.31 3.70 37.88
N ASN A 205 7.49 3.23 38.83
CA ASN A 205 6.46 2.21 38.57
C ASN A 205 5.12 2.76 38.05
N ILE A 206 4.92 4.08 38.03
CA ILE A 206 3.66 4.69 37.58
C ILE A 206 3.70 5.01 36.07
N GLU A 207 4.88 5.21 35.47
CA GLU A 207 4.97 5.47 34.03
C GLU A 207 4.85 4.21 33.16
N GLU A 208 5.26 3.03 33.65
CA GLU A 208 5.12 1.78 32.88
C GLU A 208 3.68 1.25 32.80
N THR A 209 2.83 1.58 33.79
CA THR A 209 1.43 1.10 33.81
C THR A 209 0.46 1.96 33.01
N LYS A 210 0.84 3.20 32.64
CA LYS A 210 -0.06 4.11 31.89
C LYS A 210 0.07 4.01 30.36
N VAL A 211 1.18 3.48 29.84
CA VAL A 211 1.39 3.33 28.37
C VAL A 211 0.75 2.04 27.83
N LYS A 212 0.54 1.02 28.67
CA LYS A 212 -0.03 -0.27 28.24
C LYS A 212 -1.57 -0.28 28.16
N GLY A 213 -2.25 0.73 28.70
CA GLY A 213 -3.72 0.80 28.76
C GLY A 213 -4.40 1.60 27.65
N LYS A 214 -3.66 2.27 26.75
CA LYS A 214 -4.25 3.21 25.77
C LYS A 214 -4.10 2.81 24.30
N ARG A 215 -3.73 1.55 24.00
CA ARG A 215 -3.61 1.05 22.61
C ARG A 215 -4.55 -0.11 22.24
N THR A 216 -5.45 -0.53 23.13
CA THR A 216 -6.36 -1.66 22.86
C THR A 216 -7.83 -1.28 22.75
N SER A 217 -8.17 0.02 22.68
CA SER A 217 -9.56 0.47 22.59
C SER A 217 -9.79 1.44 21.43
N GLU A 218 -9.27 1.16 20.24
CA GLU A 218 -9.66 1.86 19.00
C GLU A 218 -9.25 0.99 17.79
N SER A 219 -10.15 0.10 17.36
CA SER A 219 -10.23 -0.46 15.98
C SER A 219 -11.23 -1.62 15.84
N SER A 220 -11.91 -2.02 16.92
CA SER A 220 -13.02 -3.00 16.87
C SER A 220 -14.39 -2.32 16.71
N SER A 221 -14.60 -1.46 15.71
CA SER A 221 -15.95 -1.00 15.36
C SER A 221 -16.06 -0.49 13.92
N SER A 222 -16.50 -1.35 13.02
CA SER A 222 -17.33 -1.09 11.81
C SER A 222 -17.14 -2.30 10.88
N ASN A 223 -17.81 -3.43 11.12
CA ASN A 223 -19.22 -3.69 10.78
C ASN A 223 -19.59 -3.04 9.44
N ALA A 224 -19.53 -3.82 8.36
CA ALA A 224 -20.69 -4.58 7.86
C ALA A 224 -21.78 -3.64 7.31
N SER A 225 -21.64 -3.30 6.02
CA SER A 225 -22.75 -2.97 5.12
C SER A 225 -22.51 -3.82 3.86
N GLU A 226 -23.04 -5.03 3.81
CA GLU A 226 -24.43 -5.35 3.43
C GLU A 226 -24.66 -5.14 1.93
N CYS A 227 -24.41 -6.24 1.22
CA CYS A 227 -25.02 -6.65 -0.04
C CYS A 227 -26.40 -6.03 -0.31
N LYS A 228 -26.58 -5.45 -1.50
CA LYS A 228 -27.81 -5.62 -2.26
C LYS A 228 -27.51 -5.83 -3.76
N PRO A 229 -28.32 -6.67 -4.43
CA PRO A 229 -28.13 -7.09 -5.82
C PRO A 229 -28.44 -6.00 -6.84
#